data_AF-A0A0G0UZ25-F1
#
_entry.id   AF-A0A0G0UZ25-F1
#
_cell.length_a   1.000
_cell.length_b   1.000
_cell.length_c   1.000
_cell.angle_alpha   90.00
_cell.angle_beta   90.00
_cell.angle_gamma   90.00
#
_symmetry.space_group_name_H-M   'P 1'
#
loop_
_entity.id
_entity.type
_entity.pdbx_description
1 polymer ?
#
loop_
_entity_poly.entity_id
_entity_poly.type
_entity_poly.pdbx_seq_one_letter_code
_entity_poly.pdbx_strand_id
1 'polypeptide(L)'
;MDMDKDKVKTKGNEEIDEPSKTEPVEEAKEETEPASSPMQNDPNSKWYIIHTYSGHENKVAKSLKQRVQSLGFEDRVFDIIVPTRNTIKVSQGKKETVKEKIFPGYVLVKMILTDESWILVRHSPWVRL
;
A
#
# COMPACT_ATOMS: atom_id res chain seq x y z
N MET A 1 14.28 -52.60 59.91
CA MET A 1 13.35 -52.83 58.79
C MET A 1 13.01 -51.47 58.22
N ASP A 2 13.98 -51.05 57.43
CA ASP A 2 14.12 -49.93 56.52
C ASP A 2 13.01 -50.02 55.44
N MET A 3 12.58 -48.99 54.70
CA MET A 3 13.24 -47.78 54.22
C MET A 3 12.15 -46.92 53.55
N ASP A 4 12.15 -45.61 53.79
CA ASP A 4 11.36 -44.61 53.07
C ASP A 4 11.56 -44.69 51.54
N LYS A 5 10.47 -44.47 50.78
CA LYS A 5 10.54 -44.13 49.36
C LYS A 5 9.46 -43.14 48.97
N ASP A 6 9.94 -41.92 48.78
CA ASP A 6 9.38 -40.81 48.02
C ASP A 6 8.74 -41.22 46.68
N LYS A 7 7.68 -40.49 46.28
CA LYS A 7 7.74 -39.39 45.28
C LYS A 7 6.45 -39.26 44.42
N VAL A 8 5.72 -38.14 44.66
CA VAL A 8 5.12 -37.16 43.69
C VAL A 8 4.20 -37.71 42.58
N LYS A 9 2.87 -37.54 42.55
CA LYS A 9 1.95 -36.36 42.44
C LYS A 9 1.63 -35.89 40.99
N THR A 10 0.45 -36.32 40.52
CA THR A 10 -0.65 -35.70 39.70
C THR A 10 -0.42 -34.81 38.45
N LYS A 11 -1.11 -35.22 37.36
CA LYS A 11 -2.01 -34.53 36.38
C LYS A 11 -1.62 -33.19 35.72
N GLY A 12 -2.00 -33.07 34.44
CA GLY A 12 -1.68 -31.95 33.56
C GLY A 12 -2.80 -30.95 33.23
N ASN A 13 -2.37 -30.02 32.37
CA ASN A 13 -3.01 -29.06 31.46
C ASN A 13 -3.72 -27.78 31.96
N GLU A 14 -3.48 -26.74 31.15
CA GLU A 14 -4.16 -25.45 30.93
C GLU A 14 -3.74 -24.17 31.70
N GLU A 15 -3.67 -23.09 30.87
CA GLU A 15 -3.58 -21.60 30.99
C GLU A 15 -3.57 -20.98 32.40
N ILE A 16 -2.97 -19.81 32.70
CA ILE A 16 -3.30 -18.38 32.41
C ILE A 16 -2.19 -17.58 33.15
N ASP A 17 -1.46 -16.63 32.55
CA ASP A 17 -1.72 -15.17 32.45
C ASP A 17 -1.41 -14.32 33.72
N GLU A 18 -0.42 -13.41 33.56
CA GLU A 18 -0.17 -12.11 34.23
C GLU A 18 0.11 -12.03 35.77
N PRO A 19 0.61 -10.90 36.36
CA PRO A 19 0.95 -9.57 35.78
C PRO A 19 2.24 -8.85 36.32
N SER A 20 2.53 -7.69 35.69
CA SER A 20 3.11 -6.43 36.24
C SER A 20 4.58 -6.45 36.72
N LYS A 21 5.47 -5.57 36.25
CA LYS A 21 5.43 -4.09 36.31
C LYS A 21 6.70 -3.65 35.56
N THR A 22 6.77 -2.74 34.59
CA THR A 22 6.33 -1.34 34.59
C THR A 22 6.66 -0.80 33.19
N GLU A 23 5.70 -0.21 32.48
CA GLU A 23 5.98 0.92 31.56
C GLU A 23 6.01 2.19 32.43
N PRO A 24 6.86 3.20 32.15
CA PRO A 24 6.60 4.14 31.04
C PRO A 24 7.83 4.51 30.16
N VAL A 25 7.56 4.74 28.85
CA VAL A 25 8.01 5.80 27.90
C VAL A 25 9.46 6.34 27.97
N GLU A 26 10.21 6.66 26.91
CA GLU A 26 9.93 7.03 25.51
C GLU A 26 11.27 7.06 24.73
N GLU A 27 11.25 6.71 23.43
CA GLU A 27 12.12 7.22 22.33
C GLU A 27 13.65 6.99 22.37
N ALA A 28 14.33 6.46 21.35
CA ALA A 28 14.17 6.60 19.91
C ALA A 28 14.65 5.34 19.16
N LYS A 29 13.91 4.98 18.11
CA LYS A 29 14.25 3.92 17.16
C LYS A 29 15.15 4.49 16.05
N GLU A 30 16.28 3.84 15.81
CA GLU A 30 16.95 3.81 14.52
C GLU A 30 17.52 2.40 14.31
N GLU A 31 17.57 1.92 13.06
CA GLU A 31 17.66 0.52 12.58
C GLU A 31 16.28 -0.15 12.38
N THR A 32 15.91 -0.67 11.21
CA THR A 32 16.63 -0.96 9.96
C THR A 32 15.56 -1.12 8.85
N GLU A 33 15.67 -0.38 7.76
CA GLU A 33 14.94 -0.66 6.50
C GLU A 33 15.96 -0.92 5.39
N PRO A 34 16.21 -2.18 4.98
CA PRO A 34 16.97 -2.43 3.77
C PRO A 34 16.05 -2.45 2.55
N ALA A 35 16.45 -1.70 1.52
CA ALA A 35 15.96 -1.70 0.13
C ALA A 35 14.74 -0.81 -0.22
N SER A 36 14.92 0.51 -0.14
CA SER A 36 14.36 1.40 -1.18
C SER A 36 15.50 1.89 -2.07
N SER A 37 15.67 1.26 -3.23
CA SER A 37 16.53 1.80 -4.28
C SER A 37 16.08 3.24 -4.59
N PRO A 38 17.00 4.20 -4.80
CA PRO A 38 16.63 5.51 -5.31
C PRO A 38 16.15 5.33 -6.74
N MET A 39 14.85 5.05 -6.94
CA MET A 39 14.20 5.28 -8.23
C MET A 39 14.42 6.74 -8.54
N GLN A 40 15.26 6.97 -9.55
CA GLN A 40 15.80 8.26 -9.96
C GLN A 40 14.69 9.31 -9.94
N ASN A 41 14.74 10.21 -8.95
CA ASN A 41 13.98 11.43 -9.01
C ASN A 41 14.70 12.31 -10.03
N ASP A 42 14.38 12.15 -11.30
CA ASP A 42 14.77 13.14 -12.30
C ASP A 42 14.28 14.50 -11.82
N PRO A 43 15.14 15.53 -11.74
CA PRO A 43 14.75 16.86 -11.25
C PRO A 43 13.65 17.52 -12.09
N ASN A 44 13.45 17.03 -13.32
CA ASN A 44 12.38 17.48 -14.21
C ASN A 44 11.08 16.68 -14.08
N SER A 45 11.04 15.63 -13.27
CA SER A 45 9.82 14.87 -13.00
C SER A 45 8.90 15.67 -12.07
N LYS A 46 7.63 15.79 -12.46
CA LYS A 46 6.61 16.50 -11.66
C LYS A 46 5.36 15.65 -11.54
N TRP A 47 4.60 15.88 -10.47
CA TRP A 47 3.30 15.27 -10.28
C TRP A 47 2.23 16.06 -11.02
N TYR A 48 1.44 15.35 -11.81
CA TYR A 48 0.29 15.86 -12.54
C TYR A 48 -0.96 15.12 -12.08
N ILE A 49 -2.08 15.84 -12.12
CA ILE A 49 -3.39 15.31 -11.78
C ILE A 49 -4.17 15.14 -13.08
N ILE A 50 -4.73 13.96 -13.27
CA ILE A 50 -5.63 13.65 -14.37
C ILE A 50 -7.04 13.50 -13.80
N HIS A 51 -7.96 14.28 -14.37
CA HIS A 51 -9.38 14.11 -14.13
C HIS A 51 -9.94 13.01 -15.03
N THR A 52 -10.69 12.09 -14.43
CA THR A 52 -11.35 10.99 -15.12
C THR A 52 -12.79 10.88 -14.66
N TYR A 53 -13.58 10.07 -15.37
CA TYR A 53 -14.91 9.74 -14.89
C TYR A 53 -14.83 8.87 -13.62
N SER A 54 -15.70 9.14 -12.65
CA SER A 54 -15.83 8.34 -11.43
C SER A 54 -16.10 6.87 -11.77
N GLY A 55 -15.45 5.95 -11.07
CA GLY A 55 -15.61 4.51 -11.33
C GLY A 55 -14.59 3.93 -12.32
N HIS A 56 -13.88 4.77 -13.07
CA HIS A 56 -12.94 4.33 -14.10
C HIS A 56 -11.48 4.58 -13.76
N GLU A 57 -11.16 5.11 -12.57
CA GLU A 57 -9.78 5.48 -12.21
C GLU A 57 -8.83 4.27 -12.29
N ASN A 58 -9.26 3.12 -11.76
CA ASN A 58 -8.48 1.89 -11.83
C ASN A 58 -8.29 1.37 -13.26
N LYS A 59 -9.25 1.61 -14.16
CA LYS A 59 -9.14 1.21 -15.57
C LYS A 59 -8.19 2.16 -16.31
N VAL A 60 -8.30 3.46 -16.05
CA VAL A 60 -7.42 4.51 -16.60
C VAL A 60 -5.98 4.23 -16.18
N ALA A 61 -5.72 4.00 -14.90
CA ALA A 61 -4.38 3.71 -14.40
C ALA A 61 -3.75 2.47 -15.06
N LYS A 62 -4.54 1.39 -15.22
CA LYS A 62 -4.08 0.18 -15.94
C LYS A 62 -3.81 0.45 -17.42
N SER A 63 -4.72 1.14 -18.09
CA SER A 63 -4.58 1.49 -19.51
C SER A 63 -3.36 2.37 -19.76
N LEU A 64 -3.15 3.38 -18.90
CA LEU A 64 -1.97 4.25 -18.96
C LEU A 64 -0.69 3.44 -18.76
N LYS A 65 -0.64 2.56 -17.75
CA LYS A 65 0.52 1.68 -17.50
C LYS A 65 0.83 0.80 -18.72
N GLN A 66 -0.18 0.14 -19.28
CA GLN A 66 0.00 -0.69 -20.47
C GLN A 66 0.50 0.12 -21.67
N ARG A 67 0.00 1.35 -21.85
CA ARG A 67 0.38 2.21 -22.98
C ARG A 67 1.79 2.75 -22.84
N VAL A 68 2.19 3.14 -21.63
CA VAL A 68 3.57 3.53 -21.30
C VAL A 68 4.53 2.39 -21.61
N GLN A 69 4.20 1.17 -21.19
CA GLN A 69 5.00 -0.03 -21.48
C GLN A 69 5.05 -0.36 -22.98
N SER A 70 3.94 -0.23 -23.69
CA SER A 70 3.86 -0.58 -25.11
C SER A 70 4.62 0.40 -26.01
N LEU A 71 4.70 1.67 -25.61
CA LEU A 71 5.36 2.74 -26.38
C LEU A 71 6.79 3.02 -25.89
N GLY A 72 7.26 2.35 -24.83
CA GLY A 72 8.58 2.59 -24.25
C GLY A 72 8.73 3.96 -23.59
N PHE A 73 7.68 4.47 -22.94
CA PHE A 73 7.69 5.76 -22.23
C PHE A 73 8.05 5.63 -20.74
N GLU A 74 8.62 4.49 -20.33
CA GLU A 74 9.00 4.20 -18.94
C GLU A 74 10.09 5.16 -18.44
N ASP A 75 10.90 5.72 -19.34
CA ASP A 75 11.92 6.75 -19.00
C ASP A 75 11.31 8.13 -18.68
N ARG A 76 10.02 8.33 -18.99
CA ARG A 76 9.34 9.63 -18.84
C ARG A 76 8.20 9.57 -17.85
N VAL A 77 7.52 8.43 -17.71
CA VAL A 77 6.43 8.22 -16.76
C VAL A 77 6.90 7.25 -15.68
N PHE A 78 7.12 7.78 -14.48
CA PHE A 78 7.70 7.04 -13.37
C PHE A 78 6.66 6.31 -12.54
N ASP A 79 5.56 6.99 -12.21
CA ASP A 79 4.55 6.47 -11.30
C ASP A 79 3.14 6.91 -11.67
N ILE A 80 2.17 6.01 -11.41
CA ILE A 80 0.74 6.24 -11.62
C ILE A 80 0.01 5.72 -10.37
N ILE A 81 -0.65 6.62 -9.63
CA ILE A 81 -1.29 6.33 -8.35
C ILE A 81 -2.77 6.73 -8.41
N VAL A 82 -3.63 5.85 -7.89
CA VAL A 82 -5.06 6.16 -7.68
C VAL A 82 -5.29 6.38 -6.18
N PRO A 83 -5.85 7.53 -5.77
CA PRO A 83 -6.08 7.86 -4.36
C PRO A 83 -7.24 7.02 -3.81
N THR A 84 -6.92 5.84 -3.29
CA THR A 84 -7.86 4.91 -2.64
C THR A 84 -7.38 4.57 -1.23
N ARG A 85 -8.33 4.40 -0.31
CA ARG A 85 -8.10 3.95 1.06
C ARG A 85 -8.69 2.56 1.24
N ASN A 86 -7.90 1.64 1.79
CA ASN A 86 -8.43 0.36 2.20
C ASN A 86 -9.19 0.54 3.52
N THR A 87 -10.47 0.20 3.53
CA THR A 87 -11.30 0.15 4.74
C THR A 87 -11.76 -1.28 4.99
N ILE A 88 -11.86 -1.68 6.26
CA ILE A 88 -12.30 -3.01 6.64
C ILE A 88 -13.77 -2.89 7.02
N LYS A 89 -14.67 -3.40 6.18
CA LYS A 89 -16.09 -3.51 6.51
C LYS A 89 -16.35 -4.91 7.03
N VAL A 90 -16.94 -5.01 8.21
CA VAL A 90 -17.43 -6.28 8.75
C VAL A 90 -18.86 -6.45 8.26
N SER A 91 -19.07 -7.36 7.32
CA SER A 91 -20.40 -7.70 6.81
C SER A 91 -20.65 -9.18 7.04
N GLN A 92 -21.76 -9.54 7.69
CA GLN A 92 -22.15 -10.92 7.98
C GLN A 92 -21.05 -11.75 8.68
N GLY A 93 -20.35 -11.16 9.65
CA GLY A 93 -19.28 -11.84 10.41
C GLY A 93 -17.98 -12.08 9.64
N LYS A 94 -17.91 -11.70 8.35
CA LYS A 94 -16.69 -11.76 7.54
C LYS A 94 -16.08 -10.35 7.42
N LYS A 95 -14.76 -10.27 7.60
CA LYS A 95 -13.98 -9.04 7.38
C LYS A 95 -13.74 -8.90 5.88
N GLU A 96 -14.39 -7.94 5.24
CA GLU A 96 -14.15 -7.62 3.83
C GLU A 96 -13.28 -6.36 3.74
N THR A 97 -12.17 -6.46 3.00
CA THR A 97 -11.34 -5.29 2.70
C THR A 97 -11.91 -4.59 1.49
N VAL A 98 -12.63 -3.48 1.71
CA VAL A 98 -13.23 -2.68 0.65
C VAL A 98 -12.31 -1.50 0.35
N LYS A 99 -12.03 -1.26 -0.93
CA LYS A 99 -11.29 -0.08 -1.36
C LYS A 99 -12.25 1.09 -1.48
N GLU A 100 -12.22 1.99 -0.52
CA GLU A 100 -12.99 3.23 -0.53
C GLU A 100 -12.20 4.31 -1.29
N LYS A 101 -12.87 5.03 -2.18
CA LYS A 101 -12.23 6.09 -2.97
C LYS A 101 -12.35 7.40 -2.20
N ILE A 102 -11.22 8.01 -1.86
CA ILE A 102 -11.21 9.29 -1.12
C ILE A 102 -11.55 10.44 -2.07
N PHE A 103 -11.11 10.34 -3.33
CA PHE A 103 -11.37 11.33 -4.37
C PHE A 103 -11.81 10.63 -5.67
N PRO A 104 -13.13 10.56 -5.95
CA PRO A 104 -13.60 9.96 -7.19
C PRO A 104 -13.19 10.81 -8.40
N GLY A 105 -12.67 10.17 -9.43
CA GLY A 105 -12.28 10.80 -10.69
C GLY A 105 -10.89 11.43 -10.72
N TYR A 106 -9.98 11.07 -9.82
CA TYR A 106 -8.61 11.58 -9.79
C TYR A 106 -7.58 10.46 -9.97
N VAL A 107 -6.57 10.71 -10.80
CA VAL A 107 -5.39 9.87 -10.95
C VAL A 107 -4.15 10.76 -10.89
N LEU A 108 -3.19 10.39 -10.05
CA LEU A 108 -1.92 11.10 -9.94
C LEU A 108 -0.89 10.41 -10.83
N VAL A 109 -0.16 11.19 -11.63
CA VAL A 109 0.89 10.68 -12.52
C VAL A 109 2.14 11.51 -12.33
N LYS A 110 3.24 10.83 -12.05
CA LYS A 110 4.57 11.43 -11.99
C LYS A 110 5.26 11.23 -13.32
N MET A 111 5.52 12.32 -14.03
CA MET A 111 6.18 12.26 -15.34
C MET A 111 6.99 13.51 -15.66
N ILE A 112 7.87 13.41 -16.65
CA ILE A 112 8.47 14.56 -17.33
C ILE A 112 7.47 15.06 -18.38
N LEU A 113 7.13 16.35 -18.32
CA LEU A 113 6.18 16.94 -19.26
C LEU A 113 6.90 17.25 -20.58
N THR A 114 6.62 16.41 -21.58
CA THR A 114 6.98 16.62 -22.99
C THR A 114 5.69 16.57 -23.81
N ASP A 115 5.72 17.08 -25.03
CA ASP A 115 4.54 17.07 -25.91
C ASP A 115 4.01 15.63 -26.15
N GLU A 116 4.93 14.68 -26.32
CA GLU A 116 4.59 13.28 -26.52
C GLU A 116 4.00 12.62 -25.27
N SER A 117 4.57 12.85 -24.08
CA SER A 117 4.03 12.29 -22.83
C SER A 117 2.65 12.87 -22.51
N TRP A 118 2.46 14.15 -22.81
CA TRP A 118 1.18 14.83 -22.69
C TRP A 118 0.10 14.26 -23.62
N ILE A 119 0.40 14.08 -24.92
CA ILE A 119 -0.52 13.49 -25.89
C ILE A 119 -0.86 12.05 -25.51
N LEU A 120 0.12 11.25 -25.06
CA LEU A 120 -0.10 9.87 -24.63
C LEU A 120 -1.15 9.78 -23.51
N VAL A 121 -1.02 10.64 -22.50
CA VAL A 121 -1.95 10.70 -21.37
C VAL A 121 -3.34 11.13 -21.84
N ARG A 122 -3.43 12.14 -22.71
CA ARG A 122 -4.72 12.67 -23.20
C ARG A 122 -5.46 11.74 -24.15
N HIS A 123 -4.75 11.02 -25.02
CA HIS A 123 -5.34 10.08 -25.97
C HIS A 123 -5.66 8.72 -25.33
N SER A 124 -5.42 8.56 -24.02
CA SER A 124 -5.81 7.34 -23.34
C SER A 124 -7.33 7.26 -23.19
N PRO A 125 -7.94 6.11 -23.54
CA PRO A 125 -9.37 5.93 -23.40
C PRO A 125 -9.77 6.14 -21.94
N TRP A 126 -10.99 6.65 -21.71
CA TRP A 126 -11.58 6.99 -20.39
C TRP A 126 -11.17 8.32 -19.76
N VAL A 127 -10.25 9.08 -20.36
CA VAL A 127 -9.99 10.48 -20.01
C VAL A 127 -11.01 11.38 -20.73
N ARG A 128 -11.65 12.30 -20.01
CA ARG A 128 -12.45 13.38 -20.62
C ARG A 128 -11.74 14.71 -20.42
N LEU A 129 -11.77 15.52 -21.46
CA LEU A 129 -11.45 16.95 -21.44
C LEU A 129 -12.56 17.73 -20.75
#